data_AF-A0A838H0Z7-F1
#
_entry.id   AF-A0A838H0Z7-F1
#
_cell.length_a   1.000
_cell.length_b   1.000
_cell.length_c   1.000
_cell.angle_alpha   90.00
_cell.angle_beta   90.00
_cell.angle_gamma   90.00
#
_symmetry.space_group_name_H-M   'P 1'
#
loop_
_entity.id
_entity.type
_entity.pdbx_description
1 polymer ?
#
loop_
_entity_poly.entity_id
_entity_poly.type
_entity_poly.pdbx_seq_one_letter_code
_entity_poly.pdbx_strand_id
1 'polypeptide(L)'
;VKAVGEMTRRDLNPVMGRAIAADGFGTMLASSVGGSPTTTYAENIGVMAATRVYSTAAYYVAALVAILFGLSPKFGALVASTPGGVLGGITVVLYGMIGLLGAKIWKENGVDFGNPVNLVPLAAGIIIAIGGTAIKVSDDFVLSGIALGTIVAVVFYHLARAVAPAHLRDDDPGTLIAIGEPGIHEVGDQTGTHRGDVP
;
A
#
# COMPACT_ATOMS: atom_id res chain seq x y z
N VAL A 1 7.95 6.24 9.07
CA VAL A 1 7.92 7.56 9.76
C VAL A 1 6.50 8.07 9.97
N LYS A 2 5.69 8.28 8.91
CA LYS A 2 4.32 8.81 9.08
C LYS A 2 3.43 7.98 10.02
N ALA A 3 3.38 6.66 9.85
CA ALA A 3 2.63 5.78 10.75
C ALA A 3 3.09 5.86 12.22
N VAL A 4 4.40 5.96 12.47
CA VAL A 4 4.95 6.12 13.83
C VAL A 4 4.63 7.51 14.39
N GLY A 5 4.67 8.56 13.56
CA GLY A 5 4.31 9.93 13.95
C GLY A 5 2.85 10.02 14.38
N GLU A 6 1.96 9.34 13.66
CA GLU A 6 0.55 9.21 14.02
C GLU A 6 0.36 8.47 15.36
N MET A 7 1.01 7.32 15.54
CA MET A 7 0.93 6.53 16.78
C MET A 7 1.53 7.24 18.00
N THR A 8 2.61 8.00 17.80
CA THR A 8 3.29 8.75 18.88
C THR A 8 2.73 10.15 19.08
N ARG A 9 1.80 10.60 18.23
CA ARG A 9 1.29 11.98 18.15
C ARG A 9 2.41 13.03 18.10
N ARG A 10 3.47 12.75 17.34
CA ARG A 10 4.60 13.66 17.15
C ARG A 10 4.78 13.95 15.67
N ASP A 11 5.07 15.21 15.35
CA ASP A 11 5.49 15.56 14.00
C ASP A 11 6.89 15.02 13.74
N LEU A 12 6.97 14.04 12.85
CA LEU A 12 8.22 13.43 12.40
C LEU A 12 8.59 13.86 10.97
N ASN A 13 7.86 14.79 10.35
CA ASN A 13 8.21 15.34 9.04
C ASN A 13 9.64 15.93 9.02
N PRO A 14 10.13 16.65 10.05
CA PRO A 14 11.49 17.18 10.04
C PRO A 14 12.59 16.11 9.98
N VAL A 15 12.30 14.90 10.45
CA VAL A 15 13.26 13.78 10.44
C VAL A 15 13.03 12.80 9.29
N MET A 16 11.97 12.99 8.48
CA MET A 16 11.63 12.09 7.39
C MET A 16 12.76 11.97 6.36
N GLY A 17 13.39 13.09 5.97
CA GLY A 17 14.54 13.07 5.06
C GLY A 17 15.73 12.31 5.63
N ARG A 18 16.03 12.50 6.93
CA ARG A 18 17.08 11.75 7.63
C ARG A 18 16.77 10.26 7.71
N ALA A 19 15.51 9.89 7.90
CA ALA A 19 15.08 8.49 7.94
C ALA A 19 15.23 7.80 6.58
N ILE A 20 14.85 8.48 5.49
CA ILE A 20 15.04 7.96 4.12
C ILE A 20 16.53 7.81 3.80
N ALA A 21 17.35 8.82 4.15
CA ALA A 21 18.80 8.74 3.96
C ALA A 21 19.42 7.59 4.77
N ALA A 22 18.96 7.35 6.00
CA ALA A 22 19.42 6.24 6.82
C ALA A 22 19.00 4.87 6.25
N ASP A 23 17.79 4.71 5.71
CA ASP A 23 17.32 3.48 5.06
C ASP A 23 18.14 3.17 3.79
N GLY A 24 18.43 4.20 2.99
CA GLY A 24 19.30 4.10 1.82
C GLY A 24 20.74 3.73 2.19
N PHE A 25 21.31 4.38 3.21
CA PHE A 25 22.66 4.07 3.69
C PHE A 25 22.75 2.65 4.26
N GLY A 26 21.75 2.22 5.03
CA GLY A 26 21.65 0.84 5.54
C GLY A 26 21.59 -0.18 4.41
N THR A 27 20.79 0.11 3.38
CA THR A 27 20.72 -0.70 2.16
C THR A 27 22.05 -0.77 1.43
N MET A 28 22.76 0.36 1.27
CA MET A 28 24.08 0.39 0.65
C MET A 28 25.08 -0.49 1.42
N LEU A 29 25.11 -0.38 2.74
CA LEU A 29 25.98 -1.21 3.58
C LEU A 29 25.61 -2.70 3.46
N ALA A 30 24.32 -3.04 3.57
CA ALA A 30 23.86 -4.42 3.45
C ALA A 30 24.21 -5.02 2.09
N SER A 31 23.93 -4.31 1.00
CA SER A 31 24.26 -4.76 -0.36
C SER A 31 25.76 -4.82 -0.62
N SER A 32 26.57 -3.94 -0.01
CA SER A 32 28.03 -3.98 -0.15
C SER A 32 28.67 -5.26 0.41
N VAL A 33 28.05 -5.86 1.43
CA VAL A 33 28.50 -7.13 2.03
C VAL A 33 27.77 -8.35 1.45
N GLY A 34 27.05 -8.18 0.33
CA GLY A 34 26.33 -9.26 -0.36
C GLY A 34 24.92 -9.54 0.19
N GLY A 35 24.39 -8.69 1.07
CA GLY A 35 23.01 -8.77 1.55
C GLY A 35 21.99 -8.22 0.55
N SER A 36 20.72 -8.61 0.73
CA SER A 36 19.60 -8.04 -0.03
C SER A 36 19.34 -6.59 0.40
N PRO A 37 18.79 -5.74 -0.48
CA PRO A 37 18.24 -4.45 -0.07
C PRO A 37 17.24 -4.59 1.08
N THR A 38 17.31 -3.67 2.03
CA THR A 38 16.52 -3.70 3.27
C THR A 38 15.59 -2.50 3.33
N THR A 39 14.46 -2.64 4.04
CA THR A 39 13.61 -1.50 4.36
C THR A 39 12.92 -1.71 5.70
N THR A 40 12.23 -0.69 6.20
CA THR A 40 11.48 -0.77 7.46
C THR A 40 10.28 -1.71 7.32
N TYR A 41 10.27 -2.79 8.13
CA TYR A 41 9.15 -3.73 8.19
C TYR A 41 7.93 -3.13 8.89
N ALA A 42 6.76 -3.32 8.30
CA ALA A 42 5.51 -2.79 8.83
C ALA A 42 5.02 -3.50 10.10
N GLU A 43 5.37 -4.77 10.28
CA GLU A 43 4.99 -5.56 11.46
C GLU A 43 5.60 -4.99 12.74
N ASN A 44 6.83 -4.45 12.65
CA ASN A 44 7.50 -3.81 13.77
C ASN A 44 6.72 -2.57 14.28
N ILE A 45 6.02 -1.88 13.39
CA ILE A 45 5.15 -0.76 13.75
C ILE A 45 3.91 -1.27 14.50
N GLY A 46 3.35 -2.42 14.09
CA GLY A 46 2.23 -3.06 14.78
C GLY A 46 2.58 -3.49 16.21
N VAL A 47 3.75 -4.10 16.42
CA VAL A 47 4.23 -4.46 17.77
C VAL A 47 4.42 -3.22 18.64
N MET A 48 4.94 -2.14 18.06
CA MET A 48 5.12 -0.87 18.75
C MET A 48 3.78 -0.24 19.19
N ALA A 49 2.76 -0.32 18.33
CA ALA A 49 1.41 0.14 18.66
C ALA A 49 0.79 -0.65 19.83
N ALA A 50 0.98 -1.98 19.84
CA ALA A 50 0.43 -2.86 20.86
C ALA A 50 1.16 -2.74 22.22
N THR A 51 2.49 -2.74 22.19
CA THR A 51 3.32 -2.74 23.41
C THR A 51 3.51 -1.34 24.00
N ARG A 52 3.25 -0.29 23.22
CA ARG A 52 3.55 1.12 23.55
C ARG A 52 5.02 1.37 23.91
N VAL A 53 5.93 0.49 23.46
CA VAL A 53 7.37 0.65 23.64
C VAL A 53 7.96 1.31 22.40
N TYR A 54 8.20 2.62 22.48
CA TYR A 54 8.76 3.44 21.39
C TYR A 54 10.28 3.69 21.56
N SER A 55 10.96 2.86 22.35
CA SER A 55 12.37 3.07 22.71
C SER A 55 13.31 2.66 21.59
N THR A 56 14.24 3.55 21.22
CA THR A 56 15.33 3.23 20.27
C THR A 56 16.29 2.17 20.81
N ALA A 57 16.40 2.02 22.14
CA ALA A 57 17.24 1.01 22.78
C ALA A 57 16.82 -0.42 22.42
N ALA A 58 15.51 -0.66 22.26
CA ALA A 58 15.00 -1.98 21.88
C ALA A 58 15.54 -2.43 20.51
N TYR A 59 15.71 -1.49 19.57
CA TYR A 59 16.26 -1.78 18.25
C TYR A 59 17.75 -2.12 18.28
N TYR A 60 18.55 -1.51 19.17
CA TYR A 60 19.96 -1.88 19.34
C TYR A 60 20.11 -3.30 19.90
N VAL A 61 19.27 -3.67 20.88
CA VAL A 61 19.26 -5.03 21.43
C VAL A 61 18.82 -6.03 20.36
N ALA A 62 17.76 -5.73 19.62
CA ALA A 62 17.30 -6.58 18.52
C ALA A 62 18.37 -6.78 17.43
N ALA A 63 19.08 -5.72 17.05
CA ALA A 63 20.17 -5.78 16.08
C ALA A 63 21.32 -6.66 16.57
N LEU A 64 21.72 -6.51 17.83
CA LEU A 64 22.79 -7.32 18.42
C LEU A 64 22.39 -8.80 18.50
N VAL A 65 21.17 -9.11 18.91
CA VAL A 65 20.64 -10.49 18.92
C VAL A 65 20.60 -11.07 17.51
N ALA A 66 20.16 -10.28 16.52
CA ALA A 66 20.13 -10.70 15.12
C ALA A 66 21.53 -11.02 14.58
N ILE A 67 22.54 -10.21 14.93
CA ILE A 67 23.94 -10.49 14.56
C ILE A 67 24.42 -11.79 15.21
N LEU A 68 24.16 -11.99 16.50
CA LEU A 68 24.55 -13.21 17.21
C LEU A 68 23.91 -14.46 16.61
N PHE A 69 22.64 -14.40 16.23
CA PHE A 69 21.96 -15.51 15.56
C PHE A 69 22.40 -15.69 14.10
N GLY A 70 22.68 -14.60 13.38
CA GLY A 70 23.20 -14.66 12.01
C GLY A 70 24.59 -15.31 11.93
N LEU A 71 25.43 -15.13 12.96
CA LEU A 71 26.73 -15.79 13.06
C LEU A 71 26.66 -17.22 13.61
N SER A 72 25.48 -17.70 14.02
CA SER A 72 25.30 -19.05 14.58
C SER A 72 24.93 -20.05 13.48
N PRO A 73 25.81 -21.00 13.10
CA PRO A 73 25.52 -21.98 12.07
C PRO A 73 24.35 -22.91 12.44
N LYS A 74 24.18 -23.19 13.75
CA LYS A 74 23.08 -24.01 14.26
C LYS A 74 21.72 -23.35 14.04
N PHE A 75 21.65 -22.03 14.23
CA PHE A 75 20.42 -21.29 13.99
C PHE A 75 20.08 -21.25 12.49
N GLY A 76 21.08 -21.03 11.63
CA GLY A 76 20.92 -21.12 10.19
C GLY A 76 20.36 -22.47 9.73
N ALA A 77 20.88 -23.58 10.27
CA ALA A 77 20.38 -24.92 9.97
C ALA A 77 18.92 -25.13 10.42
N LEU A 78 18.54 -24.58 11.58
CA LEU A 78 17.16 -24.63 12.06
C LEU A 78 16.22 -23.87 11.12
N VAL A 79 16.58 -22.66 10.71
CA VAL A 79 15.78 -21.87 9.75
C VAL A 79 15.65 -22.62 8.41
N ALA A 80 16.74 -23.21 7.91
CA ALA A 80 16.73 -23.99 6.67
C ALA A 80 15.87 -25.27 6.77
N SER A 81 15.67 -25.81 7.96
CA SER A 81 14.79 -26.97 8.19
C SER A 81 13.29 -26.63 8.21
N THR A 82 12.93 -25.34 8.08
CA THR A 82 11.53 -24.90 8.07
C THR A 82 10.80 -25.44 6.84
N PRO A 83 9.63 -26.10 7.00
CA PRO A 83 8.86 -26.60 5.86
C PRO A 83 8.47 -25.48 4.89
N GLY A 84 8.55 -25.74 3.58
CA GLY A 84 8.22 -24.77 2.54
C GLY A 84 6.79 -24.20 2.65
N GLY A 85 5.83 -25.00 3.13
CA GLY A 85 4.46 -24.53 3.37
C GLY A 85 4.35 -23.42 4.42
N VAL A 86 5.21 -23.44 5.45
CA VAL A 86 5.23 -22.39 6.49
C VAL A 86 5.81 -21.10 5.93
N LEU A 87 6.92 -21.20 5.18
CA LEU A 87 7.52 -20.05 4.50
C LEU A 87 6.54 -19.43 3.51
N GLY A 88 5.84 -20.26 2.72
CA GLY A 88 4.78 -19.81 1.82
C GLY A 88 3.67 -19.07 2.55
N GLY A 89 3.14 -19.64 3.65
CA GLY A 89 2.10 -18.99 4.46
C GLY A 89 2.52 -17.62 4.99
N ILE A 90 3.73 -17.51 5.55
CA ILE A 90 4.28 -16.25 6.05
C ILE A 90 4.41 -15.23 4.90
N THR A 91 4.93 -15.63 3.74
CA THR A 91 5.07 -14.70 2.60
C THR A 91 3.73 -14.15 2.09
N VAL A 92 2.69 -14.98 2.04
CA VAL A 92 1.34 -14.54 1.64
C VAL A 92 0.79 -13.49 2.62
N VAL A 93 0.94 -13.73 3.93
CA VAL A 93 0.51 -12.78 4.97
C VAL A 93 1.30 -11.48 4.87
N LEU A 94 2.63 -11.56 4.73
CA LEU A 94 3.50 -10.39 4.59
C LEU A 94 3.14 -9.55 3.37
N TYR A 95 3.04 -10.15 2.18
CA TYR A 95 2.71 -9.42 0.96
C TYR A 95 1.28 -8.87 0.98
N GLY A 96 0.33 -9.61 1.57
CA GLY A 96 -1.03 -9.11 1.79
C GLY A 96 -1.08 -7.89 2.69
N MET A 97 -0.33 -7.90 3.81
CA MET A 97 -0.22 -6.74 4.71
C MET A 97 0.41 -5.53 4.01
N ILE A 98 1.47 -5.73 3.22
CA ILE A 98 2.11 -4.65 2.46
C ILE A 98 1.10 -4.01 1.49
N GLY A 99 0.32 -4.82 0.76
CA GLY A 99 -0.72 -4.32 -0.15
C GLY A 99 -1.80 -3.51 0.57
N LEU A 100 -2.32 -4.03 1.69
CA LEU A 100 -3.33 -3.34 2.50
C LEU A 100 -2.81 -2.04 3.12
N LEU A 101 -1.54 -1.98 3.50
CA LEU A 101 -0.92 -0.75 3.98
C LEU A 101 -0.86 0.33 2.90
N GLY A 102 -0.60 -0.05 1.64
CA GLY A 102 -0.72 0.87 0.50
C GLY A 102 -2.13 1.46 0.38
N ALA A 103 -3.16 0.61 0.43
CA ALA A 103 -4.55 1.05 0.40
C ALA A 103 -4.92 1.95 1.60
N LYS A 104 -4.44 1.62 2.80
CA LYS A 104 -4.61 2.42 4.02
C LYS A 104 -4.03 3.82 3.85
N ILE A 105 -2.83 3.94 3.26
CA ILE A 105 -2.20 5.24 3.00
C ILE A 105 -3.10 6.11 2.11
N TRP A 106 -3.65 5.57 1.02
CA TRP A 106 -4.55 6.34 0.15
C TRP A 106 -5.82 6.79 0.88
N LYS A 107 -6.44 5.90 1.67
CA LYS A 107 -7.61 6.22 2.47
C LYS A 107 -7.32 7.34 3.49
N GLU A 108 -6.19 7.25 4.20
CA GLU A 108 -5.83 8.23 5.24
C GLU A 108 -5.43 9.60 4.67
N ASN A 109 -4.94 9.64 3.43
CA ASN A 109 -4.68 10.90 2.74
C ASN A 109 -5.89 11.41 1.95
N GLY A 110 -7.06 10.78 2.07
CA GLY A 110 -8.30 11.24 1.43
C GLY A 110 -8.28 11.16 -0.10
N VAL A 111 -7.60 10.16 -0.67
CA VAL A 111 -7.59 9.97 -2.14
C VAL A 111 -9.00 9.64 -2.62
N ASP A 112 -9.55 10.50 -3.46
CA ASP A 112 -10.86 10.27 -4.09
C ASP A 112 -10.73 9.28 -5.26
N PHE A 113 -11.25 8.07 -5.07
CA PHE A 113 -11.34 7.03 -6.10
C PHE A 113 -12.56 7.19 -7.01
N GLY A 114 -13.47 8.12 -6.75
CA GLY A 114 -14.53 8.53 -7.68
C GLY A 114 -13.98 9.34 -8.84
N ASN A 115 -12.98 10.19 -8.58
CA ASN A 115 -12.34 10.98 -9.61
C ASN A 115 -11.53 10.09 -10.59
N PRO A 116 -11.87 10.08 -11.91
CA PRO A 116 -11.17 9.28 -12.90
C PRO A 116 -9.69 9.65 -13.06
N VAL A 117 -9.29 10.88 -12.69
CA VAL A 117 -7.88 11.33 -12.69
C VAL A 117 -7.04 10.52 -11.71
N ASN A 118 -7.63 10.08 -10.60
CA ASN A 118 -6.97 9.22 -9.60
C ASN A 118 -7.19 7.74 -9.93
N LEU A 119 -8.44 7.35 -10.23
CA LEU A 119 -8.84 5.96 -10.38
C LEU A 119 -8.14 5.27 -11.56
N VAL A 120 -8.13 5.89 -12.74
CA VAL A 120 -7.63 5.24 -13.97
C VAL A 120 -6.12 4.95 -13.92
N PRO A 121 -5.25 5.90 -13.53
CA PRO A 121 -3.82 5.64 -13.37
C PRO A 121 -3.50 4.59 -12.31
N LEU A 122 -4.19 4.63 -11.17
CA LEU A 122 -3.99 3.66 -10.09
C LEU A 122 -4.41 2.26 -10.52
N ALA A 123 -5.58 2.12 -11.16
CA ALA A 123 -6.06 0.83 -11.66
C ALA A 123 -5.10 0.23 -12.69
N ALA A 124 -4.64 1.04 -13.66
CA ALA A 124 -3.68 0.60 -14.67
C ALA A 124 -2.35 0.16 -14.02
N GLY A 125 -1.80 0.96 -13.11
CA GLY A 125 -0.55 0.65 -12.42
C GLY A 125 -0.62 -0.64 -11.60
N ILE A 126 -1.72 -0.86 -10.87
CA ILE A 126 -1.93 -2.07 -10.05
C ILE A 126 -2.00 -3.33 -10.94
N ILE A 127 -2.78 -3.29 -12.02
CA ILE A 127 -2.92 -4.44 -12.92
C ILE A 127 -1.59 -4.76 -13.61
N ILE A 128 -0.84 -3.75 -14.05
CA ILE A 128 0.49 -3.92 -14.65
C ILE A 128 1.47 -4.53 -13.65
N ALA A 129 1.43 -4.07 -12.38
CA ALA A 129 2.31 -4.56 -11.33
C ALA A 129 2.05 -6.02 -10.95
N ILE A 130 0.77 -6.42 -10.83
CA ILE A 130 0.38 -7.77 -10.39
C ILE A 130 0.31 -8.74 -11.56
N GLY A 131 -0.13 -8.28 -12.73
CA GLY A 131 -0.39 -9.10 -13.91
C GLY A 131 0.85 -9.62 -14.65
N GLY A 132 2.05 -9.36 -14.13
CA GLY A 132 3.29 -9.87 -14.73
C GLY A 132 3.63 -9.25 -16.08
N THR A 133 3.04 -8.10 -16.40
CA THR A 133 3.35 -7.38 -17.64
C THR A 133 4.78 -6.90 -17.65
N ALA A 134 5.47 -7.09 -18.77
CA ALA A 134 6.88 -6.75 -18.92
C ALA A 134 7.11 -6.07 -20.26
N ILE A 135 7.88 -4.99 -20.25
CA ILE A 135 8.35 -4.31 -21.44
C ILE A 135 9.84 -4.56 -21.55
N LYS A 136 10.26 -5.22 -22.63
CA LYS A 136 11.67 -5.35 -22.99
C LYS A 136 12.10 -4.05 -23.66
N VAL A 137 13.01 -3.31 -23.02
CA VAL A 137 13.58 -2.09 -23.60
C VAL A 137 14.87 -2.42 -24.36
N SER A 138 15.60 -3.43 -23.91
CA SER A 138 16.80 -3.99 -24.55
C SER A 138 16.88 -5.50 -24.26
N ASP A 139 17.82 -6.21 -24.87
CA ASP A 139 18.06 -7.64 -24.63
C ASP A 139 18.41 -7.94 -23.16
N ASP A 140 19.12 -7.01 -22.51
CA ASP A 140 19.54 -7.11 -21.10
C ASP A 140 18.63 -6.36 -20.12
N PHE A 141 17.65 -5.59 -20.62
CA PHE A 141 16.81 -4.73 -19.77
C PHE A 141 15.33 -4.99 -19.98
N VAL A 142 14.72 -5.59 -18.96
CA VAL A 142 13.30 -5.86 -18.89
C VAL A 142 12.70 -5.10 -17.72
N LEU A 143 11.76 -4.22 -18.02
CA LEU A 143 10.99 -3.49 -17.01
C LEU A 143 9.70 -4.25 -16.75
N SER A 144 9.51 -4.76 -15.54
CA SER A 144 8.39 -5.64 -15.18
C SER A 144 7.87 -5.37 -13.78
N GLY A 145 6.66 -5.87 -13.52
CA GLY A 145 6.04 -5.91 -12.21
C GLY A 145 5.91 -4.52 -11.58
N ILE A 146 6.25 -4.41 -10.29
CA ILE A 146 6.03 -3.22 -9.47
C ILE A 146 6.73 -1.98 -10.05
N ALA A 147 7.92 -2.16 -10.66
CA ALA A 147 8.66 -1.05 -11.25
C ALA A 147 7.90 -0.42 -12.42
N LEU A 148 7.43 -1.25 -13.37
CA LEU A 148 6.64 -0.79 -14.51
C LEU A 148 5.29 -0.21 -14.05
N GLY A 149 4.60 -0.90 -13.13
CA GLY A 149 3.30 -0.45 -12.61
C GLY A 149 3.38 0.90 -11.90
N THR A 150 4.45 1.15 -11.15
CA THR A 150 4.67 2.43 -10.47
C THR A 150 4.95 3.55 -11.45
N ILE A 151 5.78 3.29 -12.47
CA ILE A 151 6.05 4.28 -13.54
C ILE A 151 4.74 4.65 -14.24
N VAL A 152 3.92 3.66 -14.60
CA VAL A 152 2.63 3.92 -15.25
C VAL A 152 1.70 4.70 -14.34
N ALA A 153 1.54 4.30 -13.07
CA ALA A 153 0.69 5.01 -12.13
C ALA A 153 1.08 6.49 -11.98
N VAL A 154 2.37 6.77 -11.80
CA VAL A 154 2.86 8.14 -11.59
C VAL A 154 2.78 8.97 -12.86
N VAL A 155 3.27 8.46 -13.99
CA VAL A 155 3.29 9.21 -15.26
C VAL A 155 1.86 9.47 -15.73
N PHE A 156 1.00 8.46 -15.67
CA PHE A 156 -0.37 8.58 -16.15
C PHE A 156 -1.22 9.46 -15.22
N TYR A 157 -0.94 9.47 -13.92
CA TYR A 157 -1.54 10.45 -12.99
C TYR A 157 -1.19 11.89 -13.37
N HIS A 158 0.10 12.18 -13.60
CA HIS A 158 0.52 13.53 -13.97
C HIS A 158 -0.03 13.93 -15.35
N LEU A 159 -0.09 13.01 -16.30
CA LEU A 159 -0.67 13.25 -17.63
C LEU A 159 -2.18 13.49 -17.54
N ALA A 160 -2.92 12.64 -16.83
CA ALA A 160 -4.35 12.79 -16.61
C ALA A 160 -4.64 14.15 -15.93
N ARG A 161 -3.87 14.51 -14.89
CA ARG A 161 -3.98 15.81 -14.23
C ARG A 161 -3.59 16.99 -15.12
N ALA A 162 -2.72 16.80 -16.12
CA ALA A 162 -2.33 17.84 -17.08
C ALA A 162 -3.41 18.09 -18.17
N VAL A 163 -4.19 17.06 -18.51
CA VAL A 163 -5.23 17.13 -19.55
C VAL A 163 -6.63 17.35 -18.95
N ALA A 164 -6.83 17.01 -17.68
CA ALA A 164 -8.14 17.05 -17.03
C ALA A 164 -8.80 18.44 -17.05
N PRO A 165 -10.12 18.52 -17.32
CA PRO A 165 -10.91 19.72 -17.09
C PRO A 165 -10.77 20.24 -15.65
N ALA A 166 -10.89 21.55 -15.44
CA ALA A 166 -10.70 22.19 -14.13
C ALA A 166 -11.55 21.57 -13.02
N HIS A 167 -12.80 21.17 -13.31
CA HIS A 167 -13.72 20.56 -12.34
C HIS A 167 -13.31 19.17 -11.84
N LEU A 168 -12.37 18.48 -12.50
CA LEU A 168 -11.79 17.21 -12.05
C LEU A 168 -10.40 17.39 -11.42
N ARG A 169 -9.86 18.60 -11.43
CA ARG A 169 -8.53 18.92 -10.89
C ARG A 169 -8.60 19.42 -9.45
N ASP A 170 -9.73 20.02 -9.10
CA ASP A 170 -10.08 20.34 -7.73
C ASP A 170 -10.57 19.04 -7.08
N ASP A 171 -10.04 18.71 -5.89
CA ASP A 171 -10.44 17.54 -5.09
C ASP A 171 -11.86 17.76 -4.52
N ASP A 172 -12.83 18.03 -5.38
CA ASP A 172 -14.25 18.17 -5.05
C ASP A 172 -14.83 16.75 -4.97
N PRO A 173 -15.40 16.31 -3.82
CA PRO A 173 -15.90 14.95 -3.59
C PRO A 173 -17.11 14.54 -4.46
N GLY A 174 -17.35 15.24 -5.56
CA GLY A 174 -18.57 15.17 -6.35
C GLY A 174 -18.31 14.94 -7.82
N THR A 175 -17.57 13.90 -8.22
CA THR A 175 -17.68 13.42 -9.61
C THR A 175 -17.73 11.90 -9.72
N LEU A 176 -18.96 11.39 -9.57
CA LEU A 176 -19.54 10.30 -10.36
C LEU A 176 -18.83 8.94 -10.32
N ILE A 177 -19.21 8.14 -9.31
CA ILE A 177 -19.70 6.80 -9.62
C ILE A 177 -21.23 6.88 -9.59
N ALA A 178 -21.87 6.87 -10.77
CA ALA A 178 -23.29 6.59 -10.91
C ALA A 178 -23.55 5.12 -10.52
N ILE A 179 -23.55 4.83 -9.22
CA ILE A 179 -24.29 3.71 -8.66
C ILE A 179 -25.54 4.36 -8.07
N GLY A 180 -26.69 3.99 -8.64
CA GLY A 180 -27.96 4.69 -8.51
C GLY A 180 -28.32 5.10 -7.08
N GLU A 181 -28.99 6.24 -6.97
CA GLU A 181 -29.61 6.72 -5.75
C GLU A 181 -30.46 5.59 -5.11
N PRO A 182 -30.19 5.20 -3.85
CA PRO A 182 -31.08 4.31 -3.14
C PRO A 182 -32.34 5.10 -2.76
N GLY A 183 -33.44 4.88 -3.47
CA GLY A 183 -34.72 5.50 -3.08
C GLY A 183 -35.90 5.46 -4.03
N ILE A 184 -35.74 5.11 -5.32
CA ILE A 184 -36.87 5.15 -6.28
C ILE A 184 -37.43 3.77 -6.62
N HIS A 185 -37.91 3.07 -5.59
CA HIS A 185 -39.00 2.13 -5.77
C HIS A 185 -40.18 2.67 -4.95
N GLU A 186 -40.93 3.61 -5.55
CA GLU A 186 -42.34 3.74 -5.20
C GLU A 186 -43.00 2.41 -5.58
N VAL A 187 -43.11 1.52 -4.59
CA VAL A 187 -44.14 0.49 -4.61
C VAL A 187 -45.44 1.26 -4.55
N GLY A 188 -46.03 1.52 -5.72
CA GLY A 188 -47.33 2.14 -5.85
C GLY A 188 -48.35 1.34 -5.04
N ASP A 189 -48.71 1.89 -3.89
CA ASP A 189 -49.88 1.52 -3.13
C ASP A 189 -51.10 1.86 -3.98
N GLN A 190 -51.60 0.88 -4.75
CA GLN A 190 -52.92 0.95 -5.35
C GLN A 190 -53.98 0.71 -4.27
N THR A 191 -54.12 1.65 -3.33
CA THR A 191 -55.35 1.84 -2.57
C THR A 191 -56.06 3.10 -3.06
N GLY A 192 -56.50 3.02 -4.31
CA GLY A 192 -57.32 4.02 -4.98
C GLY A 192 -58.76 3.53 -5.15
N THR A 193 -59.62 3.99 -4.25
CA THR A 193 -61.08 3.93 -4.29
C THR A 193 -61.69 4.12 -5.69
N HIS A 194 -62.52 3.15 -6.12
CA HIS A 194 -63.56 3.39 -7.13
C HIS A 194 -64.91 2.90 -6.61
N ARG A 195 -65.75 3.86 -6.22
CA ARG A 195 -67.22 3.77 -6.22
C ARG A 195 -67.69 3.72 -7.68
N GLY A 196 -68.63 2.84 -7.99
CA GLY A 196 -69.37 2.85 -9.25
C GLY A 196 -70.08 1.52 -9.53
N ASP A 197 -71.33 1.44 -9.08
CA ASP A 197 -72.50 0.83 -9.72
C ASP A 197 -72.49 -0.63 -10.22
N VAL A 198 -73.42 -1.41 -9.68
CA VAL A 198 -73.95 -2.66 -10.25
C VAL A 198 -75.49 -2.56 -10.22
N PRO A 199 -76.20 -2.92 -11.31
CA PRO A 199 -77.63 -2.65 -11.51
C PRO A 199 -78.60 -3.32 -10.53
#